data_AF-A0A812L772-F1
#
_entry.id   AF-A0A812L772-F1
#
_cell.length_a   1.000
_cell.length_b   1.000
_cell.length_c   1.000
_cell.angle_alpha   90.00
_cell.angle_beta   90.00
_cell.angle_gamma   90.00
#
_symmetry.space_group_name_H-M   'P 1'
#
loop_
_entity.id
_entity.type
_entity.pdbx_description
1 polymer ?
#
loop_
_entity_poly.entity_id
_entity_poly.type
_entity_poly.pdbx_seq_one_letter_code
_entity_poly.pdbx_strand_id
1 'polypeptide(L)'
;TFGHHFDQSLEGVHLPSNLKRLSFGQYFDQSLDVVALPSGLETLTFGDCFNESLSAVTLPSNLQTLTFGDRFNHSLDDVAFPSNLKSLAFGRSFNQSLAAVELPSSLQTLIFGADFNQSLQGTSLPSGLRTLTFGQGFNKSLEAAVLLSNLRVLDFRGLRVCVRAEP
;
A
#
# COMPACT_ATOMS: atom_id res chain seq x y z
N THR A 1 -6.92 10.92 -14.96
CA THR A 1 -7.75 9.84 -14.40
C THR A 1 -8.35 9.06 -15.53
N PHE A 2 -8.25 7.73 -15.50
CA PHE A 2 -8.91 6.85 -16.46
C PHE A 2 -10.37 6.60 -16.06
N GLY A 3 -11.22 6.30 -17.04
CA GLY A 3 -12.64 6.04 -16.82
C GLY A 3 -12.89 4.74 -16.05
N HIS A 4 -14.07 4.62 -15.44
CA HIS A 4 -14.44 3.48 -14.58
C HIS A 4 -14.25 2.10 -15.26
N HIS A 5 -14.58 2.00 -16.54
CA HIS A 5 -14.47 0.79 -17.37
C HIS A 5 -13.18 0.71 -18.20
N PHE A 6 -12.21 1.60 -17.96
CA PHE A 6 -10.94 1.53 -18.67
C PHE A 6 -10.13 0.35 -18.15
N ASP A 7 -9.90 -0.63 -19.03
CA ASP A 7 -9.12 -1.84 -18.75
C ASP A 7 -8.29 -2.23 -19.98
N GLN A 8 -7.64 -1.25 -20.59
CA GLN A 8 -6.76 -1.46 -21.73
C GLN A 8 -5.31 -1.33 -21.30
N SER A 9 -4.43 -2.14 -21.89
CA SER A 9 -2.98 -2.03 -21.68
C SER A 9 -2.48 -0.62 -22.00
N LEU A 10 -1.51 -0.16 -21.20
CA LEU A 10 -0.80 1.10 -21.43
C LEU A 10 0.53 0.89 -22.17
N GLU A 11 0.76 -0.29 -22.74
CA GLU A 11 1.94 -0.54 -23.57
C GLU A 11 2.00 0.45 -24.74
N GLY A 12 3.16 1.09 -24.90
CA GLY A 12 3.36 2.14 -25.92
C GLY A 12 2.68 3.48 -25.62
N VAL A 13 1.98 3.63 -24.49
CA VAL A 13 1.36 4.90 -24.09
C VAL A 13 2.42 5.80 -23.45
N HIS A 14 2.56 7.01 -24.00
CA HIS A 14 3.40 8.05 -23.40
C HIS A 14 2.60 8.89 -22.41
N LEU A 15 2.82 8.66 -21.12
CA LEU A 15 2.24 9.50 -20.07
C LEU A 15 2.91 10.89 -20.05
N PRO A 16 2.14 11.98 -19.83
CA PRO A 16 2.72 13.34 -19.79
C PRO A 16 3.79 13.47 -18.70
N SER A 17 4.93 14.09 -19.03
CA SER A 17 6.05 14.27 -18.09
C SER A 17 5.70 15.09 -16.84
N ASN A 18 4.74 16.01 -16.96
CA ASN A 18 4.24 16.84 -15.86
C ASN A 18 3.10 16.18 -15.05
N LEU A 19 2.75 14.91 -15.33
CA LEU A 19 1.68 14.22 -14.64
C LEU A 19 2.04 14.02 -13.16
N LYS A 20 1.24 14.62 -12.28
CA LYS A 20 1.42 14.51 -10.82
C LYS A 20 0.59 13.40 -10.19
N ARG A 21 -0.55 13.06 -10.79
CA ARG A 21 -1.50 12.09 -10.24
C ARG A 21 -1.99 11.17 -11.34
N LEU A 22 -1.91 9.87 -11.09
CA LEU A 22 -2.42 8.83 -11.96
C LEU A 22 -3.42 8.01 -11.15
N SER A 23 -4.65 7.94 -11.66
CA SER A 23 -5.73 7.19 -11.03
C SER A 23 -6.43 6.37 -12.10
N PHE A 24 -6.55 5.08 -11.82
CA PHE A 24 -7.24 4.09 -12.65
C PHE A 24 -8.69 3.93 -12.20
N GLY A 25 -9.56 3.58 -13.16
CA GLY A 25 -10.98 3.32 -12.88
C GLY A 25 -11.19 1.95 -12.25
N GLN A 26 -12.40 1.72 -11.74
CA GLN A 26 -12.76 0.53 -10.95
C GLN A 26 -12.30 -0.79 -11.58
N TYR A 27 -12.47 -0.94 -12.89
CA TYR A 27 -12.24 -2.21 -13.60
C TYR A 27 -10.83 -2.38 -14.17
N PHE A 28 -9.91 -1.44 -13.95
CA PHE A 28 -8.56 -1.56 -14.47
C PHE A 28 -7.81 -2.71 -13.79
N ASP A 29 -7.35 -3.68 -14.58
CA ASP A 29 -6.61 -4.86 -14.14
C ASP A 29 -5.53 -5.24 -15.17
N GLN A 30 -4.71 -4.26 -15.55
CA GLN A 30 -3.59 -4.44 -16.49
C GLN A 30 -2.25 -4.19 -15.81
N SER A 31 -1.25 -4.99 -16.16
CA SER A 31 0.13 -4.83 -15.66
C SER A 31 0.74 -3.49 -16.12
N LEU A 32 1.63 -2.95 -15.27
CA LEU A 32 2.41 -1.74 -15.55
C LEU A 32 3.90 -2.04 -15.83
N ASP A 33 4.30 -3.29 -15.98
CA ASP A 33 5.72 -3.70 -16.06
C ASP A 33 6.48 -3.06 -17.23
N VAL A 34 5.76 -2.74 -18.32
CA VAL A 34 6.31 -2.08 -19.53
C VAL A 34 5.97 -0.59 -19.62
N VAL A 35 5.36 -0.03 -18.58
CA VAL A 35 4.84 1.35 -18.58
C VAL A 35 5.83 2.27 -17.89
N ALA A 36 6.35 3.23 -18.63
CA ALA A 36 7.20 4.28 -18.08
C ALA A 36 6.36 5.27 -17.25
N LEU A 37 6.33 5.10 -15.93
CA LEU A 37 5.70 6.05 -15.02
C LEU A 37 6.51 7.38 -14.97
N PRO A 38 5.85 8.55 -15.09
CA PRO A 38 6.54 9.84 -15.07
C PRO A 38 7.30 10.06 -13.77
N SER A 39 8.55 10.52 -13.85
CA SER A 39 9.40 10.76 -12.67
C SER A 39 8.80 11.81 -11.71
N GLY A 40 7.96 12.71 -12.22
CA GLY A 40 7.25 13.73 -11.43
C GLY A 40 5.97 13.23 -10.74
N LEU A 41 5.58 11.97 -10.91
CA LEU A 41 4.36 11.40 -10.36
C LEU A 41 4.44 11.33 -8.83
N GLU A 42 3.43 11.88 -8.16
CA GLU A 42 3.35 11.98 -6.70
C GLU A 42 2.27 11.07 -6.11
N THR A 43 1.23 10.75 -6.89
CA THR A 43 0.12 9.88 -6.44
C THR A 43 -0.22 8.85 -7.50
N LEU A 44 -0.28 7.59 -7.09
CA LEU A 44 -0.73 6.46 -7.88
C LEU A 44 -1.88 5.76 -7.14
N THR A 45 -3.04 5.68 -7.79
CA THR A 45 -4.25 5.05 -7.25
C THR A 45 -4.80 4.03 -8.23
N PHE A 46 -4.89 2.79 -7.80
CA PHE A 46 -5.53 1.71 -8.55
C PHE A 46 -7.03 1.62 -8.24
N GLY A 47 -7.80 1.14 -9.21
CA GLY A 47 -9.23 0.86 -9.02
C GLY A 47 -9.46 -0.50 -8.36
N ASP A 48 -10.69 -0.74 -7.91
CA ASP A 48 -11.05 -1.89 -7.07
C ASP A 48 -10.63 -3.26 -7.63
N CYS A 49 -10.67 -3.42 -8.95
CA CYS A 49 -10.37 -4.70 -9.59
C CYS A 49 -8.88 -5.00 -9.74
N PHE A 50 -8.00 -4.02 -9.60
CA PHE A 50 -6.56 -4.20 -9.83
C PHE A 50 -5.98 -5.27 -8.91
N ASN A 51 -5.44 -6.32 -9.51
CA ASN A 51 -4.79 -7.42 -8.83
C ASN A 51 -3.60 -7.93 -9.65
N GLU A 52 -2.79 -7.01 -10.19
CA GLU A 52 -1.54 -7.32 -10.87
C GLU A 52 -0.33 -7.09 -9.95
N SER A 53 0.75 -7.83 -10.17
CA SER A 53 1.99 -7.69 -9.39
C SER A 53 2.67 -6.34 -9.69
N LEU A 54 3.42 -5.82 -8.71
CA LEU A 54 4.31 -4.67 -8.91
C LEU A 54 5.80 -5.06 -8.96
N SER A 55 6.14 -6.34 -8.91
CA SER A 55 7.53 -6.82 -8.81
C SER A 55 8.43 -6.42 -9.99
N ALA A 56 7.86 -6.18 -11.18
CA ALA A 56 8.58 -5.69 -12.35
C ALA A 56 8.26 -4.21 -12.68
N VAL A 57 7.53 -3.51 -11.81
CA VAL A 57 7.17 -2.10 -11.99
C VAL A 57 8.17 -1.19 -11.30
N THR A 58 8.78 -0.29 -12.06
CA THR A 58 9.62 0.77 -11.47
C THR A 58 8.75 1.92 -10.95
N LEU A 59 8.60 2.01 -9.64
CA LEU A 59 7.87 3.13 -9.01
C LEU A 59 8.67 4.44 -9.11
N PRO A 60 8.04 5.58 -9.45
CA PRO A 60 8.74 6.84 -9.64
C PRO A 60 9.26 7.39 -8.31
N SER A 61 10.45 7.99 -8.35
CA SER A 61 11.16 8.46 -7.14
C SER A 61 10.44 9.55 -6.35
N ASN A 62 9.56 10.33 -6.98
CA ASN A 62 8.75 11.36 -6.33
C ASN A 62 7.40 10.84 -5.79
N LEU A 63 7.11 9.55 -5.92
CA LEU A 63 5.83 9.00 -5.46
C LEU A 63 5.72 9.16 -3.94
N GLN A 64 4.65 9.81 -3.50
CA GLN A 64 4.36 10.07 -2.09
C GLN A 64 3.17 9.26 -1.59
N THR A 65 2.27 8.85 -2.49
CA THR A 65 1.06 8.11 -2.13
C THR A 65 0.82 6.99 -3.12
N LEU A 66 0.69 5.78 -2.59
CA LEU A 66 0.30 4.58 -3.32
C LEU A 66 -0.96 4.01 -2.67
N THR A 67 -1.99 3.80 -3.48
CA THR A 67 -3.27 3.25 -3.02
C THR A 67 -3.70 2.13 -3.94
N PHE A 68 -3.90 0.95 -3.38
CA PHE A 68 -4.43 -0.21 -4.07
C PHE A 68 -5.95 -0.29 -3.95
N GLY A 69 -6.58 -0.91 -4.95
CA GLY A 69 -8.00 -1.24 -4.92
C GLY A 69 -8.30 -2.46 -4.07
N ASP A 70 -9.58 -2.80 -3.98
CA ASP A 70 -10.11 -3.83 -3.11
C ASP A 70 -9.56 -5.24 -3.35
N ARG A 71 -9.25 -5.61 -4.60
CA ARG A 71 -8.85 -6.98 -4.94
C ARG A 71 -7.36 -7.27 -4.80
N PHE A 72 -6.52 -6.24 -4.70
CA PHE A 72 -5.07 -6.41 -4.68
C PHE A 72 -4.62 -7.32 -3.52
N ASN A 73 -4.01 -8.47 -3.85
CA ASN A 73 -3.53 -9.42 -2.85
C ASN A 73 -2.22 -10.11 -3.28
N HIS A 74 -1.35 -9.38 -4.00
CA HIS A 74 -0.01 -9.85 -4.36
C HIS A 74 1.01 -9.53 -3.27
N SER A 75 2.04 -10.39 -3.16
CA SER A 75 3.18 -10.12 -2.28
C SER A 75 3.93 -8.87 -2.75
N LEU A 76 4.57 -8.18 -1.81
CA LEU A 76 5.38 -6.98 -2.04
C LEU A 76 6.87 -7.23 -1.78
N ASP A 77 7.29 -8.48 -1.59
CA ASP A 77 8.67 -8.83 -1.21
C ASP A 77 9.71 -8.32 -2.23
N ASP A 78 9.37 -8.33 -3.52
CA ASP A 78 10.25 -7.87 -4.62
C ASP A 78 9.94 -6.43 -5.07
N VAL A 79 9.16 -5.67 -4.29
CA VAL A 79 8.76 -4.31 -4.68
C VAL A 79 9.68 -3.27 -4.04
N ALA A 80 10.44 -2.57 -4.89
CA ALA A 80 11.27 -1.45 -4.45
C ALA A 80 10.42 -0.17 -4.26
N PHE A 81 10.08 0.14 -3.01
CA PHE A 81 9.37 1.38 -2.69
C PHE A 81 10.27 2.61 -2.79
N PRO A 82 9.78 3.73 -3.35
CA PRO A 82 10.56 4.95 -3.44
C PRO A 82 10.73 5.59 -2.06
N SER A 83 11.91 6.19 -1.83
CA SER A 83 12.28 6.78 -0.55
C SER A 83 11.41 7.95 -0.10
N ASN A 84 10.59 8.52 -0.98
CA ASN A 84 9.66 9.62 -0.69
C ASN A 84 8.22 9.17 -0.36
N LEU A 85 7.94 7.85 -0.37
CA LEU A 85 6.60 7.34 -0.14
C LEU A 85 6.15 7.59 1.31
N LYS A 86 5.12 8.43 1.47
CA LYS A 86 4.58 8.83 2.78
C LYS A 86 3.34 8.03 3.18
N SER A 87 2.59 7.54 2.20
CA SER A 87 1.33 6.84 2.43
C SER A 87 1.20 5.61 1.55
N LEU A 88 0.90 4.47 2.19
CA LEU A 88 0.62 3.20 1.56
C LEU A 88 -0.73 2.69 2.09
N ALA A 89 -1.69 2.48 1.18
CA ALA A 89 -3.02 2.03 1.54
C ALA A 89 -3.43 0.83 0.69
N PHE A 90 -3.93 -0.20 1.36
CA PHE A 90 -4.46 -1.41 0.74
C PHE A 90 -5.99 -1.40 0.78
N GLY A 91 -6.60 -1.95 -0.27
CA GLY A 91 -8.02 -2.23 -0.29
C GLY A 91 -8.39 -3.48 0.50
N ARG A 92 -9.66 -3.89 0.40
CA ARG A 92 -10.28 -4.93 1.22
C ARG A 92 -9.48 -6.24 1.37
N SER A 93 -9.03 -6.84 0.27
CA SER A 93 -8.59 -8.24 0.22
C SER A 93 -7.10 -8.48 0.45
N PHE A 94 -6.30 -7.43 0.64
CA PHE A 94 -4.87 -7.59 0.91
C PHE A 94 -4.65 -8.34 2.22
N ASN A 95 -4.00 -9.50 2.15
CA ASN A 95 -3.71 -10.35 3.31
C ASN A 95 -2.34 -11.04 3.18
N GLN A 96 -1.36 -10.35 2.60
CA GLN A 96 0.02 -10.83 2.48
C GLN A 96 0.87 -10.33 3.65
N SER A 97 1.91 -11.10 3.99
CA SER A 97 2.88 -10.70 5.02
C SER A 97 3.71 -9.51 4.54
N LEU A 98 4.14 -8.64 5.46
CA LEU A 98 5.11 -7.58 5.19
C LEU A 98 6.49 -7.88 5.80
N ALA A 99 6.72 -9.09 6.31
CA ALA A 99 7.95 -9.42 7.04
C ALA A 99 9.23 -9.31 6.18
N ALA A 100 9.13 -9.58 4.88
CA ALA A 100 10.25 -9.44 3.93
C ALA A 100 10.19 -8.14 3.11
N VAL A 101 9.28 -7.23 3.44
CA VAL A 101 9.06 -6.00 2.69
C VAL A 101 9.85 -4.85 3.30
N GLU A 102 10.72 -4.23 2.50
CA GLU A 102 11.45 -3.01 2.89
C GLU A 102 10.56 -1.77 2.76
N LEU A 103 9.87 -1.41 3.85
CA LEU A 103 9.08 -0.18 3.91
C LEU A 103 10.02 1.06 3.99
N PRO A 104 9.75 2.12 3.20
CA PRO A 104 10.62 3.28 3.16
C PRO A 104 10.56 4.07 4.48
N SER A 105 11.71 4.60 4.91
CA SER A 105 11.83 5.34 6.19
C SER A 105 10.95 6.59 6.29
N SER A 106 10.52 7.14 5.15
CA SER A 106 9.62 8.29 5.07
C SER A 106 8.13 7.95 5.23
N LEU A 107 7.78 6.66 5.29
CA LEU A 107 6.38 6.22 5.41
C LEU A 107 5.79 6.70 6.74
N GLN A 108 4.69 7.42 6.64
CA GLN A 108 3.98 8.01 7.77
C GLN A 108 2.62 7.36 8.01
N THR A 109 2.01 6.81 6.95
CA THR A 109 0.68 6.21 7.00
C THR A 109 0.68 4.85 6.32
N LEU A 110 0.24 3.83 7.06
CA LEU A 110 0.01 2.48 6.57
C LEU A 110 -1.42 2.05 6.91
N ILE A 111 -2.21 1.74 5.89
CA ILE A 111 -3.63 1.39 6.04
C ILE A 111 -3.87 0.03 5.42
N PHE A 112 -4.39 -0.89 6.22
CA PHE A 112 -4.84 -2.21 5.77
C PHE A 112 -6.36 -2.26 5.60
N GLY A 113 -6.80 -3.07 4.64
CA GLY A 113 -8.21 -3.36 4.39
C GLY A 113 -8.83 -4.34 5.39
N ALA A 114 -10.07 -4.73 5.11
CA ALA A 114 -10.88 -5.54 6.00
C ALA A 114 -10.31 -6.94 6.25
N ASP A 115 -9.69 -7.57 5.25
CA ASP A 115 -9.32 -8.99 5.31
C ASP A 115 -7.89 -9.22 5.84
N PHE A 116 -7.12 -8.14 6.07
CA PHE A 116 -5.74 -8.26 6.57
C PHE A 116 -5.71 -8.86 7.98
N ASN A 117 -5.05 -10.01 8.11
CA ASN A 117 -4.92 -10.74 9.37
C ASN A 117 -3.55 -11.43 9.49
N GLN A 118 -2.51 -10.82 8.93
CA GLN A 118 -1.13 -11.31 9.07
C GLN A 118 -0.46 -10.74 10.32
N SER A 119 0.50 -11.50 10.85
CA SER A 119 1.35 -11.02 11.94
C SER A 119 2.29 -9.93 11.41
N LEU A 120 2.51 -8.89 12.21
CA LEU A 120 3.56 -7.89 11.95
C LEU A 120 4.88 -8.26 12.66
N GLN A 121 4.98 -9.44 13.27
CA GLN A 121 6.24 -9.92 13.85
C GLN A 121 7.31 -10.04 12.76
N GLY A 122 8.48 -9.46 12.99
CA GLY A 122 9.57 -9.42 12.02
C GLY A 122 9.43 -8.34 10.94
N THR A 123 8.29 -7.62 10.89
CA THR A 123 8.14 -6.46 10.00
C THR A 123 8.88 -5.26 10.58
N SER A 124 9.80 -4.68 9.81
CA SER A 124 10.50 -3.45 10.19
C SER A 124 9.64 -2.24 9.85
N LEU A 125 8.74 -1.85 10.76
CA LEU A 125 7.94 -0.65 10.56
C LEU A 125 8.81 0.62 10.66
N PRO A 126 8.66 1.59 9.74
CA PRO A 126 9.44 2.83 9.75
C PRO A 126 9.27 3.63 11.05
N SER A 127 10.38 4.16 11.59
CA SER A 127 10.35 4.96 12.81
C SER A 127 9.53 6.24 12.69
N GLY A 128 9.31 6.73 11.46
CA GLY A 128 8.46 7.88 11.15
C GLY A 128 6.97 7.56 11.03
N LEU A 129 6.54 6.30 11.21
CA LEU A 129 5.15 5.90 11.06
C LEU A 129 4.28 6.56 12.16
N ARG A 130 3.26 7.30 11.72
CA ARG A 130 2.34 8.06 12.58
C ARG A 130 0.96 7.45 12.66
N THR A 131 0.53 6.82 11.57
CA THR A 131 -0.80 6.25 11.42
C THR A 131 -0.68 4.81 10.97
N LEU A 132 -1.23 3.91 11.78
CA LEU A 132 -1.41 2.51 11.44
C LEU A 132 -2.90 2.17 11.60
N THR A 133 -3.51 1.71 10.52
CA THR A 133 -4.93 1.36 10.51
C THR A 133 -5.12 -0.09 10.08
N PHE A 134 -5.92 -0.81 10.85
CA PHE A 134 -6.37 -2.16 10.54
C PHE A 134 -7.87 -2.19 10.27
N GLY A 135 -8.27 -3.09 9.38
CA GLY A 135 -9.67 -3.42 9.15
C GLY A 135 -10.24 -4.45 10.13
N GLN A 136 -11.49 -4.83 9.89
CA GLN A 136 -12.30 -5.66 10.78
C GLN A 136 -11.77 -7.08 10.99
N GLY A 137 -11.01 -7.63 10.05
CA GLY A 137 -10.49 -9.00 10.11
C GLY A 137 -9.22 -9.16 10.93
N PHE A 138 -8.59 -8.06 11.36
CA PHE A 138 -7.33 -8.13 12.09
C PHE A 138 -7.54 -8.67 13.52
N ASN A 139 -6.90 -9.80 13.81
CA ASN A 139 -6.97 -10.48 15.11
C ASN A 139 -5.62 -11.09 15.51
N LYS A 140 -4.52 -10.37 15.28
CA LYS A 140 -3.17 -10.77 15.69
C LYS A 140 -2.67 -9.88 16.83
N SER A 141 -1.82 -10.43 17.70
CA SER A 141 -1.13 -9.64 18.72
C SER A 141 -0.13 -8.68 18.07
N LEU A 142 0.03 -7.51 18.67
CA LEU A 142 0.91 -6.43 18.23
C LEU A 142 2.16 -6.27 19.10
N GLU A 143 2.38 -7.20 20.04
CA GLU A 143 3.32 -7.12 21.17
C GLU A 143 4.73 -6.61 20.84
N ALA A 144 5.28 -6.88 19.65
CA ALA A 144 6.60 -6.39 19.23
C ALA A 144 6.58 -5.31 18.13
N ALA A 145 5.54 -5.26 17.29
CA ALA A 145 5.50 -4.38 16.13
C ALA A 145 5.14 -2.94 16.48
N VAL A 146 4.48 -2.71 17.62
CA VAL A 146 3.86 -1.41 17.96
C VAL A 146 4.63 -0.63 19.03
N LEU A 147 5.87 -1.03 19.36
CA LEU A 147 6.78 -0.25 20.22
C LEU A 147 7.31 1.04 19.55
N LEU A 148 6.71 1.48 18.44
CA LEU A 148 7.04 2.74 17.81
C LEU A 148 6.57 3.90 18.70
N SER A 149 7.51 4.55 19.38
CA SER A 149 7.27 5.73 20.21
C SER A 149 6.63 6.91 19.47
N ASN A 150 6.63 6.88 18.13
CA ASN A 150 6.12 7.96 17.27
C ASN A 150 4.70 7.73 16.74
N LEU A 151 4.08 6.57 17.00
CA LEU A 151 2.73 6.29 16.51
C LEU A 151 1.73 7.22 17.21
N ARG A 152 0.99 8.00 16.42
CA ARG A 152 -0.01 8.97 16.92
C ARG A 152 -1.42 8.39 16.85
N VAL A 153 -1.67 7.57 15.84
CA VAL A 153 -2.98 6.97 15.58
C VAL A 153 -2.78 5.48 15.32
N LEU A 154 -3.41 4.68 16.16
CA LEU A 154 -3.63 3.26 15.95
C LEU A 154 -5.13 3.03 15.90
N ASP A 155 -5.65 2.73 14.71
CA ASP A 155 -7.09 2.59 14.46
C ASP A 155 -7.42 1.15 14.07
N PHE A 156 -8.39 0.55 14.77
CA PHE A 156 -8.97 -0.74 14.44
C PHE A 156 -10.40 -0.48 14.03
N ARG A 157 -10.62 -0.32 12.72
CA ARG A 157 -11.95 0.01 12.20
C ARG A 157 -12.88 -1.20 12.39
N GLY A 158 -13.56 -1.25 13.54
CA GLY A 158 -14.64 -2.20 13.84
C GLY A 158 -14.37 -3.29 14.89
N LEU A 159 -13.29 -3.26 15.70
CA LEU A 159 -13.10 -4.23 16.79
C LEU A 159 -12.62 -3.62 18.12
N ARG A 160 -13.14 -4.19 19.22
CA ARG A 160 -12.67 -4.01 20.60
C ARG A 160 -11.32 -4.72 20.74
N VAL A 161 -10.24 -3.98 20.94
CA VAL A 161 -8.92 -4.56 21.21
C VAL A 161 -8.85 -4.96 22.68
N CYS A 162 -8.79 -6.26 22.96
CA CYS A 162 -8.36 -6.76 24.26
C CYS A 162 -6.84 -6.58 24.35
N VAL A 163 -6.39 -5.48 24.92
CA VAL A 163 -4.99 -5.32 25.33
C VAL A 163 -4.82 -6.19 26.58
N ARG A 164 -4.28 -7.41 26.43
CA ARG A 164 -3.73 -8.12 27.58
C ARG A 164 -2.37 -7.51 27.87
N ALA A 165 -2.31 -6.67 28.89
CA ALA A 165 -1.09 -6.52 29.65
C ALA A 165 -0.90 -7.84 30.41
N GLU A 166 0.02 -8.67 29.96
CA GLU A 166 0.55 -9.75 30.80
C GLU A 166 1.50 -9.10 31.85
N PRO A 167 1.59 -9.71 33.05
CA PRO A 167 1.92 -9.02 34.31
C PRO A 167 3.33 -8.46 34.45
#